data_AF-A0A4R5HVF2-F1
#
_entry.id   AF-A0A4R5HVF2-F1
#
_cell.length_a   1.000
_cell.length_b   1.000
_cell.length_c   1.000
_cell.angle_alpha   90.00
_cell.angle_beta   90.00
_cell.angle_gamma   90.00
#
_symmetry.space_group_name_H-M   'P 1'
#
loop_
_entity.id
_entity.type
_entity.pdbx_description
1 polymer ?
#
loop_
_entity_poly.entity_id
_entity_poly.type
_entity_poly.pdbx_seq_one_letter_code
_entity_poly.pdbx_strand_id
1 'polypeptide(L)'
;MGRAVSTVMALAVLGGTAGEAGAVAPAKQDGRVVLSRVLAELSEEAPVPPPAGSALDRISDERDRQLVEDFAEFDEEEEVREAARAALASSDPNAVREFLERGEAEARQRAKDKRDAADVANRRTIEALRGTGGPFFNAEVERVLKGTARDRADFLAFGADIARQRDKASEQNEQERAAENRKRVEMLAAVGGPEVQRAAQAALATGDAKVIAEFLEKGYLLAAQKDAEDRAAHEKAQKEAAEAAEKLRELAQKAATAAEARTKLIAAHGDAVRALKTASNAMSAAAAQSREADRMLAADKAGKRLSDYAP
;
A
#
# COMPACT_ATOMS: atom_id res chain seq x y z
N MET A 1 28.24 -5.44 50.37
CA MET A 1 29.13 -4.35 50.83
C MET A 1 28.60 -3.06 50.20
N GLY A 2 28.20 -1.98 50.85
CA GLY A 2 27.87 -1.58 52.22
C GLY A 2 26.89 -0.39 52.07
N ARG A 3 25.73 -0.38 52.73
CA ARG A 3 25.41 0.41 53.94
C ARG A 3 26.04 1.80 54.01
N ALA A 4 25.20 2.84 54.07
CA ALA A 4 25.19 3.82 55.17
C ALA A 4 23.91 4.68 55.14
N VAL A 5 23.07 4.46 56.15
CA VAL A 5 22.03 5.38 56.64
C VAL A 5 22.72 6.26 57.69
N SER A 6 22.46 7.57 57.72
CA SER A 6 22.73 8.36 58.93
C SER A 6 21.77 9.54 59.08
N THR A 7 20.96 9.42 60.11
CA THR A 7 20.03 10.34 60.76
C THR A 7 20.78 11.42 61.55
N VAL A 8 20.29 12.66 61.56
CA VAL A 8 20.51 13.60 62.69
C VAL A 8 19.21 14.38 62.92
N MET A 9 18.59 14.12 64.08
CA MET A 9 17.57 14.94 64.71
C MET A 9 18.24 16.14 65.40
N ALA A 10 17.60 17.32 65.35
CA ALA A 10 17.87 18.42 66.27
C ALA A 10 16.54 18.88 66.89
N LEU A 11 16.45 18.68 68.21
CA LEU A 11 15.39 19.11 69.11
C LEU A 11 15.80 20.46 69.71
N ALA A 12 14.90 21.45 69.76
CA ALA A 12 15.09 22.64 70.58
C ALA A 12 13.77 23.06 71.23
N VAL A 13 13.79 23.07 72.55
CA VAL A 13 12.74 23.45 73.51
C VAL A 13 13.08 24.82 74.09
N LEU A 14 12.07 25.68 74.29
CA LEU A 14 12.00 26.82 75.25
C LEU A 14 10.52 27.29 75.18
N GLY A 15 9.68 27.24 76.23
CA GLY A 15 9.79 27.85 77.57
C GLY A 15 9.17 29.26 77.50
N GLY A 16 7.97 29.57 77.99
CA GLY A 16 7.56 29.58 79.40
C GLY A 16 6.39 30.58 79.60
N THR A 17 5.64 30.37 80.68
CA THR A 17 4.33 30.94 81.08
C THR A 17 4.43 32.18 81.99
N ALA A 18 3.25 32.78 82.27
CA ALA A 18 2.84 33.68 83.38
C ALA A 18 2.65 35.16 82.97
N GLY A 19 1.66 35.91 83.46
CA GLY A 19 0.65 35.65 84.49
C GLY A 19 -0.25 36.88 84.68
N GLU A 20 -1.47 36.62 85.17
CA GLU A 20 -2.39 37.64 85.69
C GLU A 20 -1.90 38.17 87.05
N ALA A 21 -2.13 39.46 87.32
CA ALA A 21 -2.19 39.99 88.68
C ALA A 21 -3.08 41.24 88.70
N GLY A 22 -4.21 41.13 89.42
CA GLY A 22 -5.01 42.27 89.86
C GLY A 22 -4.73 42.62 91.33
N ALA A 23 -4.88 43.90 91.67
CA ALA A 23 -5.17 44.44 93.01
C ALA A 23 -5.50 45.95 92.80
N VAL A 24 -6.77 46.40 92.86
CA VAL A 24 -7.59 46.78 94.03
C VAL A 24 -7.04 48.00 94.82
N ALA A 25 -7.61 49.19 94.50
CA ALA A 25 -8.29 50.21 95.33
C ALA A 25 -7.55 50.86 96.55
N PRO A 26 -7.91 52.07 97.07
CA PRO A 26 -9.28 52.61 97.17
C PRO A 26 -9.54 54.15 97.03
N ALA A 27 -10.80 54.42 96.66
CA ALA A 27 -11.81 55.42 97.08
C ALA A 27 -11.45 56.80 97.70
N LYS A 28 -12.09 57.85 97.15
CA LYS A 28 -13.07 58.78 97.80
C LYS A 28 -13.61 59.76 96.74
N GLN A 29 -14.88 59.65 96.35
CA GLN A 29 -16.10 60.30 96.86
C GLN A 29 -16.30 61.78 96.48
N ASP A 30 -17.50 61.99 95.94
CA ASP A 30 -18.38 63.17 95.96
C ASP A 30 -18.25 64.28 94.91
N GLY A 31 -19.41 64.50 94.26
CA GLY A 31 -19.82 65.82 93.83
C GLY A 31 -19.68 66.13 92.35
N ARG A 32 -20.19 65.30 91.43
CA ARG A 32 -20.36 65.73 90.02
C ARG A 32 -21.42 65.00 89.18
N VAL A 33 -22.42 64.40 89.83
CA VAL A 33 -23.53 63.68 89.16
C VAL A 33 -24.49 64.60 88.40
N VAL A 34 -24.27 65.93 88.41
CA VAL A 34 -25.13 66.91 87.69
C VAL A 34 -24.40 67.60 86.53
N LEU A 35 -23.11 67.30 86.29
CA LEU A 35 -22.37 67.76 85.11
C LEU A 35 -22.02 66.62 84.14
N SER A 36 -22.00 65.37 84.60
CA SER A 36 -21.81 64.19 83.75
C SER A 36 -22.99 63.90 82.84
N ARG A 37 -24.20 64.40 83.16
CA ARG A 37 -25.39 64.25 82.30
C ARG A 37 -25.46 65.33 81.20
N VAL A 38 -24.85 66.49 81.43
CA VAL A 38 -24.79 67.60 80.46
C VAL A 38 -23.56 67.50 79.54
N LEU A 39 -22.48 66.84 79.99
CA LEU A 39 -21.34 66.43 79.13
C LEU A 39 -21.59 65.11 78.39
N ALA A 40 -22.52 64.26 78.84
CA ALA A 40 -22.95 63.07 78.11
C ALA A 40 -23.96 63.38 76.99
N GLU A 41 -24.68 64.51 77.04
CA GLU A 41 -25.53 64.99 75.94
C GLU A 41 -24.77 65.80 74.87
N LEU A 42 -23.46 66.05 75.06
CA LEU A 42 -22.55 66.65 74.08
C LEU A 42 -21.46 65.68 73.59
N SER A 43 -21.59 64.39 73.91
CA SER A 43 -20.73 63.31 73.41
C SER A 43 -21.57 62.11 72.96
N GLU A 44 -22.69 62.39 72.32
CA GLU A 44 -23.32 61.43 71.40
C GLU A 44 -22.50 61.46 70.10
N GLU A 45 -21.31 60.87 70.18
CA GLU A 45 -20.54 60.48 69.00
C GLU A 45 -21.37 59.39 68.33
N ALA A 46 -22.18 59.80 67.35
CA ALA A 46 -22.88 58.91 66.45
C ALA A 46 -21.91 57.80 66.02
N PRO A 47 -22.37 56.54 65.89
CA PRO A 47 -21.53 55.49 65.33
C PRO A 47 -21.03 56.02 63.98
N VAL A 48 -19.73 56.29 63.87
CA VAL A 48 -19.11 56.66 62.61
C VAL A 48 -19.53 55.55 61.65
N PRO A 49 -20.35 55.84 60.62
CA PRO A 49 -20.64 54.82 59.62
C PRO A 49 -19.29 54.31 59.13
N PRO A 50 -19.12 52.99 58.90
CA PRO A 50 -17.88 52.48 58.31
C PRO A 50 -17.58 53.38 57.11
N PRO A 51 -16.32 53.84 56.92
CA PRO A 51 -16.02 54.85 55.91
C PRO A 51 -16.69 54.41 54.62
N ALA A 52 -17.69 55.18 54.20
CA ALA A 52 -18.37 54.90 52.95
C ALA A 52 -17.26 54.90 51.91
N GLY A 53 -17.01 53.73 51.31
CA GLY A 53 -15.96 53.57 50.31
C GLY A 53 -15.98 54.78 49.38
N SER A 54 -14.80 55.32 49.15
CA SER A 54 -14.64 56.46 48.25
C SER A 54 -15.36 56.16 46.92
N ALA A 55 -15.76 57.18 46.18
CA ALA A 55 -16.40 56.94 44.87
C ALA A 55 -15.53 56.05 43.95
N LEU A 56 -14.21 56.03 44.18
CA LEU A 56 -13.25 55.16 43.49
C LEU A 56 -13.35 53.69 43.92
N ASP A 57 -13.65 53.41 45.19
CA ASP A 57 -13.80 52.04 45.70
C ASP A 57 -15.05 51.38 45.09
N ARG A 58 -16.17 52.12 44.99
CA ARG A 58 -17.39 51.62 44.33
C ARG A 58 -17.21 51.33 42.85
N ILE A 59 -16.49 52.20 42.13
CA ILE A 59 -16.16 51.97 40.71
C ILE A 59 -15.22 50.77 40.56
N SER A 60 -14.31 50.55 41.51
CA SER A 60 -13.42 49.40 41.52
C SER A 60 -14.18 48.10 41.77
N ASP A 61 -15.09 48.08 42.75
CA ASP A 61 -15.94 46.93 43.06
C ASP A 61 -16.86 46.55 41.89
N GLU A 62 -17.44 47.54 41.20
CA GLU A 62 -18.27 47.32 40.01
C GLU A 62 -17.45 46.71 38.85
N ARG A 63 -16.21 47.19 38.66
CA ARG A 63 -15.30 46.64 37.64
C ARG A 63 -14.82 45.22 37.97
N ASP A 64 -14.50 44.97 39.23
CA ASP A 64 -14.08 43.66 39.70
C ASP A 64 -15.22 42.65 39.53
N ARG A 65 -16.46 43.06 39.84
CA ARG A 65 -17.65 42.23 39.61
C ARG A 65 -17.86 41.92 38.12
N GLN A 66 -17.72 42.93 37.26
CA GLN A 66 -17.84 42.75 35.81
C GLN A 66 -16.77 41.78 35.26
N LEU A 67 -15.54 41.85 35.77
CA LEU A 67 -14.47 40.93 35.37
C LEU A 67 -14.78 39.48 35.79
N VAL A 68 -15.35 39.28 36.98
CA VAL A 68 -15.77 37.94 37.43
C VAL A 68 -16.98 37.43 36.65
N GLU A 69 -17.88 38.31 36.21
CA GLU A 69 -18.98 37.95 35.30
C GLU A 69 -18.44 37.47 33.94
N ASP A 70 -17.45 38.16 33.37
CA ASP A 70 -16.78 37.73 32.13
C ASP A 70 -16.13 36.35 32.30
N PHE A 71 -15.45 36.10 33.43
CA PHE A 71 -14.90 34.77 33.74
C PHE A 71 -15.98 33.70 33.92
N ALA A 72 -17.15 34.04 34.48
CA ALA A 72 -18.25 33.11 34.70
C ALA A 72 -18.96 32.67 33.40
N GLU A 73 -18.94 33.53 32.37
CA GLU A 73 -19.61 33.30 31.08
C GLU A 73 -18.65 32.76 30.00
N PHE A 74 -17.44 33.31 29.91
CA PHE A 74 -16.57 33.12 28.74
C PHE A 74 -15.27 32.35 28.99
N ASP A 75 -14.92 31.99 30.23
CA ASP A 75 -13.67 31.23 30.46
C ASP A 75 -13.74 29.82 29.86
N GLU A 76 -12.62 29.38 29.28
CA GLU A 76 -12.47 28.08 28.63
C GLU A 76 -12.50 26.93 29.64
N GLU A 77 -12.07 27.18 30.87
CA GLU A 77 -12.02 26.19 31.95
C GLU A 77 -13.32 26.20 32.75
N GLU A 78 -13.98 25.04 32.84
CA GLU A 78 -15.23 24.89 33.57
C GLU A 78 -15.05 25.22 35.07
N GLU A 79 -13.92 24.86 35.65
CA GLU A 79 -13.59 25.07 37.06
C GLU A 79 -13.45 26.55 37.42
N VAL A 80 -13.00 27.39 36.47
CA VAL A 80 -12.89 28.85 36.64
C VAL A 80 -14.27 29.48 36.55
N ARG A 81 -15.11 29.02 35.61
CA ARG A 81 -16.51 29.47 35.51
C ARG A 81 -17.31 29.14 36.76
N GLU A 82 -17.17 27.92 37.28
CA GLU A 82 -17.87 27.50 38.50
C GLU A 82 -17.41 28.31 39.72
N ALA A 83 -16.10 28.56 39.87
CA ALA A 83 -15.56 29.36 40.95
C ALA A 83 -15.98 30.84 40.85
N ALA A 84 -16.01 31.41 39.65
CA ALA A 84 -16.51 32.76 39.40
C ALA A 84 -18.00 32.90 39.70
N ARG A 85 -18.84 31.94 39.27
CA ARG A 85 -20.27 31.90 39.61
C ARG A 85 -20.49 31.78 41.12
N ALA A 86 -19.68 30.97 41.81
CA ALA A 86 -19.74 30.83 43.26
C ALA A 86 -19.38 32.14 43.98
N ALA A 87 -18.37 32.88 43.49
CA ALA A 87 -17.98 34.18 44.03
C ALA A 87 -19.08 35.24 43.83
N LEU A 88 -19.74 35.27 42.67
CA LEU A 88 -20.86 36.19 42.37
C LEU A 88 -22.14 35.86 43.14
N ALA A 89 -22.36 34.57 43.44
CA ALA A 89 -23.50 34.10 44.22
C ALA A 89 -23.31 34.24 45.75
N SER A 90 -22.07 34.49 46.20
CA SER A 90 -21.76 34.68 47.62
C SER A 90 -22.35 35.99 48.15
N SER A 91 -22.82 35.96 49.39
CA SER A 91 -23.30 37.15 50.12
C SER A 91 -22.17 37.91 50.83
N ASP A 92 -20.92 37.42 50.77
CA ASP A 92 -19.76 38.09 51.34
C ASP A 92 -19.27 39.24 50.43
N PRO A 93 -19.21 40.49 50.92
CA PRO A 93 -18.68 41.64 50.17
C PRO A 93 -17.25 41.46 49.64
N ASN A 94 -16.44 40.55 50.23
CA ASN A 94 -15.07 40.30 49.81
C ASN A 94 -14.90 39.15 48.82
N ALA A 95 -15.95 38.36 48.53
CA ALA A 95 -15.83 37.13 47.75
C ALA A 95 -15.33 37.36 46.31
N VAL A 96 -15.75 38.47 45.68
CA VAL A 96 -15.28 38.87 44.34
C VAL A 96 -13.78 39.19 44.37
N ARG A 97 -13.33 39.96 45.37
CA ARG A 97 -11.92 40.32 45.54
C ARG A 97 -11.05 39.11 45.89
N GLU A 98 -11.51 38.23 46.76
CA GLU A 98 -10.79 37.01 47.14
C GLU A 98 -10.68 36.03 45.96
N PHE A 99 -11.70 35.94 45.11
CA PHE A 99 -11.63 35.20 43.86
C PHE A 99 -10.56 35.76 42.94
N LEU A 100 -10.50 37.08 42.73
CA LEU A 100 -9.49 37.70 41.88
C LEU A 100 -8.07 37.57 42.45
N GLU A 101 -7.91 37.60 43.79
CA GLU A 101 -6.59 37.50 44.42
C GLU A 101 -6.03 36.07 44.46
N ARG A 102 -6.89 35.07 44.70
CA ARG A 102 -6.47 33.66 44.90
C ARG A 102 -7.37 32.65 44.22
N GLY A 103 -8.69 32.87 44.24
CA GLY A 103 -9.66 31.90 43.73
C GLY A 103 -9.52 31.57 42.24
N GLU A 104 -9.14 32.53 41.39
CA GLU A 104 -8.86 32.32 39.97
C GLU A 104 -7.65 31.41 39.78
N ALA A 105 -6.54 31.72 40.45
CA ALA A 105 -5.31 30.94 40.39
C ALA A 105 -5.52 29.50 40.90
N GLU A 106 -6.27 29.35 42.00
CA GLU A 106 -6.64 28.03 42.52
C GLU A 106 -7.57 27.27 41.58
N ALA A 107 -8.56 27.93 40.97
CA ALA A 107 -9.46 27.31 40.02
C ALA A 107 -8.74 26.86 38.74
N ARG A 108 -7.82 27.69 38.22
CA ARG A 108 -6.95 27.31 37.09
C ARG A 108 -6.02 26.16 37.45
N GLN A 109 -5.48 26.14 38.67
CA GLN A 109 -4.66 25.02 39.14
C GLN A 109 -5.48 23.73 39.23
N ARG A 110 -6.71 23.78 39.75
CA ARG A 110 -7.63 22.62 39.78
C ARG A 110 -7.97 22.12 38.36
N ALA A 111 -8.25 23.03 37.42
CA ALA A 111 -8.48 22.68 36.01
C ALA A 111 -7.25 21.99 35.40
N LYS A 112 -6.05 22.49 35.69
CA LYS A 112 -4.79 21.88 35.27
C LYS A 112 -4.61 20.48 35.87
N ASP A 113 -4.79 20.33 37.17
CA ASP A 113 -4.63 19.04 37.87
C ASP A 113 -5.62 17.98 37.33
N LYS A 114 -6.86 18.39 37.04
CA LYS A 114 -7.87 17.52 36.41
C LYS A 114 -7.45 17.09 35.00
N ARG A 115 -6.92 18.00 34.20
CA ARG A 115 -6.39 17.68 32.86
C ARG A 115 -5.18 16.76 32.90
N ASP A 116 -4.25 17.01 33.82
CA ASP A 116 -3.07 16.17 34.01
C ASP A 116 -3.47 14.75 34.49
N ALA A 117 -4.46 14.65 35.39
CA ALA A 117 -5.00 13.36 35.82
C ALA A 117 -5.70 12.61 34.67
N ALA A 118 -6.50 13.31 33.86
CA ALA A 118 -7.12 12.74 32.67
C ALA A 118 -6.06 12.30 31.64
N ASP A 119 -4.99 13.06 31.47
CA ASP A 119 -3.88 12.72 30.59
C ASP A 119 -3.18 11.41 30.99
N VAL A 120 -2.90 11.25 32.29
CA VAL A 120 -2.30 10.02 32.83
C VAL A 120 -3.22 8.82 32.60
N ALA A 121 -4.53 8.98 32.81
CA ALA A 121 -5.51 7.93 32.54
C ALA A 121 -5.55 7.58 31.04
N ASN A 122 -5.63 8.59 30.17
CA ASN A 122 -5.65 8.42 28.72
C ASN A 122 -4.38 7.70 28.23
N ARG A 123 -3.21 8.09 28.72
CA ARG A 123 -1.94 7.44 28.39
C ARG A 123 -1.97 5.95 28.74
N ARG A 124 -2.41 5.59 29.95
CA ARG A 124 -2.52 4.18 30.37
C ARG A 124 -3.47 3.40 29.47
N THR A 125 -4.61 3.98 29.11
CA THR A 125 -5.56 3.36 28.18
C THR A 125 -4.92 3.12 26.81
N ILE A 126 -4.19 4.10 26.26
CA ILE A 126 -3.54 4.00 24.95
C ILE A 126 -2.38 3.00 24.98
N GLU A 127 -1.59 2.97 26.06
CA GLU A 127 -0.53 1.97 26.24
C GLU A 127 -1.08 0.54 26.21
N ALA A 128 -2.25 0.31 26.82
CA ALA A 128 -2.93 -0.99 26.79
C ALA A 128 -3.45 -1.39 25.40
N LEU A 129 -3.65 -0.42 24.49
CA LEU A 129 -4.10 -0.68 23.12
C LEU A 129 -2.94 -1.06 22.18
N ARG A 130 -1.69 -0.92 22.60
CA ARG A 130 -0.51 -1.29 21.80
C ARG A 130 -0.57 -2.76 21.38
N GLY A 131 -0.48 -3.02 20.08
CA GLY A 131 -0.49 -4.38 19.52
C GLY A 131 -1.88 -5.00 19.35
N THR A 132 -2.96 -4.27 19.67
CA THR A 132 -4.34 -4.75 19.52
C THR A 132 -4.97 -4.47 18.16
N GLY A 133 -4.27 -3.75 17.29
CA GLY A 133 -4.73 -3.36 15.95
C GLY A 133 -3.70 -3.68 14.86
N GLY A 134 -4.00 -3.24 13.64
CA GLY A 134 -3.13 -3.39 12.48
C GLY A 134 -1.97 -2.40 12.45
N PRO A 135 -1.21 -2.35 11.34
CA PRO A 135 -0.01 -1.52 11.23
C PRO A 135 -0.29 -0.02 11.38
N PHE A 136 -1.38 0.50 10.81
CA PHE A 136 -1.73 1.92 10.93
C PHE A 136 -2.20 2.24 12.35
N PHE A 137 -3.00 1.38 12.97
CA PHE A 137 -3.43 1.57 14.36
C PHE A 137 -2.23 1.59 15.33
N ASN A 138 -1.32 0.62 15.22
CA ASN A 138 -0.16 0.57 16.12
C ASN A 138 0.80 1.75 15.89
N ALA A 139 0.98 2.20 14.64
CA ALA A 139 1.76 3.40 14.35
C ALA A 139 1.14 4.66 14.97
N GLU A 140 -0.19 4.77 14.91
CA GLU A 140 -0.92 5.91 15.49
C GLU A 140 -0.87 5.89 17.02
N VAL A 141 -1.00 4.72 17.65
CA VAL A 141 -0.78 4.53 19.10
C VAL A 141 0.61 5.03 19.50
N GLU A 142 1.66 4.63 18.78
CA GLU A 142 3.03 5.10 19.07
C GLU A 142 3.21 6.61 18.86
N ARG A 143 2.55 7.18 17.84
CA ARG A 143 2.57 8.63 17.59
C ARG A 143 1.93 9.39 18.75
N VAL A 144 0.77 8.94 19.19
CA VAL A 144 -0.05 9.58 20.22
C VAL A 144 0.58 9.46 21.61
N LEU A 145 1.24 8.34 21.91
CA LEU A 145 2.00 8.18 23.16
C LEU A 145 3.18 9.15 23.27
N LYS A 146 3.81 9.51 22.14
CA LYS A 146 4.88 10.51 22.07
C LYS A 146 4.35 11.95 21.92
N GLY A 147 3.05 12.12 21.70
CA GLY A 147 2.40 13.39 21.42
C GLY A 147 1.94 14.16 22.66
N THR A 148 1.04 15.10 22.44
CA THR A 148 0.46 15.97 23.48
C THR A 148 -0.73 15.31 24.19
N ALA A 149 -1.20 15.90 25.29
CA ALA A 149 -2.41 15.43 25.98
C ALA A 149 -3.66 15.51 25.08
N ARG A 150 -3.70 16.53 24.21
CA ARG A 150 -4.76 16.70 23.21
C ARG A 150 -4.75 15.58 22.18
N ASP A 151 -3.57 15.21 21.65
CA ASP A 151 -3.45 14.07 20.72
C ASP A 151 -4.01 12.78 21.34
N ARG A 152 -3.77 12.56 22.65
CA ARG A 152 -4.27 11.40 23.39
C ARG A 152 -5.79 11.41 23.55
N ALA A 153 -6.36 12.55 23.89
CA ALA A 153 -7.81 12.70 23.99
C ALA A 153 -8.50 12.51 22.63
N ASP A 154 -7.98 13.17 21.59
CA ASP A 154 -8.51 13.10 20.22
C ASP A 154 -8.41 11.68 19.64
N PHE A 155 -7.33 10.97 19.93
CA PHE A 155 -7.19 9.57 19.53
C PHE A 155 -8.25 8.66 20.16
N LEU A 156 -8.50 8.81 21.46
CA LEU A 156 -9.53 8.01 22.13
C LEU A 156 -10.95 8.39 21.69
N ALA A 157 -11.17 9.66 21.32
CA ALA A 157 -12.47 10.14 20.87
C ALA A 157 -12.83 9.66 19.45
N PHE A 158 -11.87 9.67 18.51
CA PHE A 158 -12.12 9.32 17.11
C PHE A 158 -10.93 8.67 16.39
N GLY A 159 -9.69 8.99 16.78
CA GLY A 159 -8.51 8.51 16.05
C GLY A 159 -8.34 6.99 16.04
N ALA A 160 -8.72 6.31 17.13
CA ALA A 160 -8.67 4.86 17.27
C ALA A 160 -9.56 4.16 16.23
N ASP A 161 -10.79 4.62 16.07
CA ASP A 161 -11.74 4.05 15.10
C ASP A 161 -11.32 4.33 13.66
N ILE A 162 -10.85 5.54 13.37
CA ILE A 162 -10.33 5.89 12.05
C ILE A 162 -9.14 5.01 11.68
N ALA A 163 -8.21 4.79 12.61
CA ALA A 163 -7.04 3.97 12.35
C ALA A 163 -7.41 2.48 12.13
N ARG A 164 -8.37 1.94 12.91
CA ARG A 164 -8.91 0.59 12.68
C ARG A 164 -9.63 0.47 11.33
N GLN A 165 -10.42 1.47 10.94
CA GLN A 165 -11.08 1.49 9.64
C GLN A 165 -10.07 1.51 8.50
N ARG A 166 -8.97 2.27 8.66
CA ARG A 166 -7.88 2.31 7.68
C ARG A 166 -7.16 0.99 7.55
N ASP A 167 -6.86 0.32 8.67
CA ASP A 167 -6.28 -1.03 8.66
C ASP A 167 -7.20 -2.01 7.90
N LYS A 168 -8.48 -2.03 8.25
CA LYS A 168 -9.48 -2.87 7.58
C LYS A 168 -9.58 -2.58 6.08
N ALA A 169 -9.58 -1.30 5.69
CA ALA A 169 -9.62 -0.91 4.28
C ALA A 169 -8.35 -1.32 3.54
N SER A 170 -7.18 -1.25 4.18
CA SER A 170 -5.91 -1.71 3.61
C SER A 170 -5.93 -3.21 3.38
N GLU A 171 -6.35 -3.99 4.39
CA GLU A 171 -6.47 -5.45 4.28
C GLU A 171 -7.46 -5.87 3.18
N GLN A 172 -8.61 -5.20 3.09
CA GLN A 172 -9.60 -5.44 2.04
C GLN A 172 -9.03 -5.15 0.65
N ASN A 173 -8.35 -4.02 0.48
CA ASN A 173 -7.73 -3.66 -0.80
C ASN A 173 -6.64 -4.67 -1.20
N GLU A 174 -5.81 -5.11 -0.25
CA GLU A 174 -4.81 -6.15 -0.50
C GLU A 174 -5.46 -7.49 -0.93
N GLN A 175 -6.57 -7.88 -0.30
CA GLN A 175 -7.33 -9.07 -0.67
C GLN A 175 -7.97 -8.94 -2.06
N GLU A 176 -8.57 -7.80 -2.37
CA GLU A 176 -9.17 -7.50 -3.68
C GLU A 176 -8.10 -7.54 -4.77
N ARG A 177 -6.96 -6.89 -4.55
CA ARG A 177 -5.82 -6.92 -5.48
C ARG A 177 -5.27 -8.33 -5.66
N ALA A 178 -5.16 -9.11 -4.59
CA ALA A 178 -4.74 -10.51 -4.67
C ALA A 178 -5.73 -11.36 -5.50
N ALA A 179 -7.03 -11.14 -5.33
CA ALA A 179 -8.07 -11.82 -6.09
C ALA A 179 -8.06 -11.41 -7.58
N GLU A 180 -7.90 -10.13 -7.88
CA GLU A 180 -7.74 -9.64 -9.26
C GLU A 180 -6.49 -10.21 -9.93
N ASN A 181 -5.36 -10.21 -9.23
CA ASN A 181 -4.11 -10.77 -9.72
C ASN A 181 -4.27 -12.27 -10.00
N ARG A 182 -4.93 -13.02 -9.11
CA ARG A 182 -5.24 -14.43 -9.33
C ARG A 182 -6.06 -14.64 -10.60
N LYS A 183 -7.15 -13.87 -10.80
CA LYS A 183 -7.96 -13.93 -12.03
C LYS A 183 -7.16 -13.61 -13.28
N ARG A 184 -6.26 -12.62 -13.23
CA ARG A 184 -5.37 -12.29 -14.35
C ARG A 184 -4.44 -13.45 -14.68
N VAL A 185 -3.85 -14.09 -13.68
CA VAL A 185 -2.98 -15.25 -13.90
C VAL A 185 -3.77 -16.47 -14.38
N GLU A 186 -5.00 -16.68 -13.91
CA GLU A 186 -5.91 -17.73 -14.43
C GLU A 186 -6.19 -17.54 -15.93
N MET A 187 -6.45 -16.31 -16.35
CA MET A 187 -6.62 -15.98 -17.77
C MET A 187 -5.34 -16.25 -18.58
N LEU A 188 -4.16 -15.89 -18.05
CA LEU A 188 -2.87 -16.17 -18.68
C LEU A 188 -2.57 -17.68 -18.75
N ALA A 189 -2.99 -18.44 -17.73
CA ALA A 189 -2.87 -19.90 -17.70
C ALA A 189 -3.76 -20.59 -18.76
N ALA A 190 -4.85 -19.94 -19.19
CA ALA A 190 -5.78 -20.47 -20.17
C ALA A 190 -5.47 -20.04 -21.62
N VAL A 191 -5.04 -18.79 -21.83
CA VAL A 191 -4.93 -18.17 -23.17
C VAL A 191 -3.48 -17.83 -23.55
N GLY A 192 -2.54 -17.86 -22.61
CA GLY A 192 -1.12 -17.54 -22.86
C GLY A 192 -0.44 -18.49 -23.85
N GLY A 193 0.79 -18.16 -24.24
CA GLY A 193 1.66 -19.11 -24.97
C GLY A 193 2.12 -20.27 -24.06
N PRO A 194 2.70 -21.34 -24.62
CA PRO A 194 3.03 -22.55 -23.86
C PRO A 194 3.88 -22.33 -22.60
N GLU A 195 4.89 -21.45 -22.68
CA GLU A 195 5.74 -21.08 -21.55
C GLU A 195 4.99 -20.24 -20.54
N VAL A 196 4.22 -19.24 -21.00
CA VAL A 196 3.38 -18.39 -20.14
C VAL A 196 2.34 -19.23 -19.39
N GLN A 197 1.67 -20.17 -20.07
CA GLN A 197 0.68 -21.04 -19.45
C GLN A 197 1.30 -21.87 -18.34
N ARG A 198 2.45 -22.50 -18.59
CA ARG A 198 3.14 -23.32 -17.58
C ARG A 198 3.58 -22.49 -16.38
N ALA A 199 4.17 -21.32 -16.62
CA ALA A 199 4.61 -20.43 -15.55
C ALA A 199 3.43 -19.87 -14.73
N ALA A 200 2.32 -19.51 -15.40
CA ALA A 200 1.08 -19.07 -14.75
C ALA A 200 0.45 -20.19 -13.91
N GLN A 201 0.38 -21.42 -14.42
CA GLN A 201 -0.11 -22.58 -13.67
C GLN A 201 0.76 -22.89 -12.46
N ALA A 202 2.09 -22.80 -12.59
CA ALA A 202 3.01 -22.98 -11.48
C ALA A 202 2.79 -21.92 -10.38
N ALA A 203 2.60 -20.65 -10.76
CA ALA A 203 2.29 -19.58 -9.83
C ALA A 203 0.95 -19.82 -9.11
N LEU A 204 -0.10 -20.21 -9.83
CA LEU A 204 -1.41 -20.52 -9.24
C LEU A 204 -1.37 -21.72 -8.30
N ALA A 205 -0.56 -22.74 -8.62
CA ALA A 205 -0.44 -23.95 -7.80
C ALA A 205 0.13 -23.67 -6.40
N THR A 206 0.92 -22.60 -6.23
CA THR A 206 1.43 -22.21 -4.90
C THR A 206 0.35 -21.68 -3.97
N GLY A 207 -0.74 -21.12 -4.52
CA GLY A 207 -1.79 -20.46 -3.75
C GLY A 207 -1.37 -19.14 -3.06
N ASP A 208 -0.10 -18.74 -3.15
CA ASP A 208 0.44 -17.55 -2.49
C ASP A 208 0.27 -16.30 -3.36
N ALA A 209 -0.38 -15.27 -2.80
CA ALA A 209 -0.58 -13.99 -3.46
C ALA A 209 0.72 -13.27 -3.83
N LYS A 210 1.79 -13.46 -3.05
CA LYS A 210 3.11 -12.86 -3.34
C LYS A 210 3.75 -13.48 -4.57
N VAL A 211 3.73 -14.80 -4.67
CA VAL A 211 4.26 -15.53 -5.84
C VAL A 211 3.47 -15.16 -7.11
N ILE A 212 2.15 -15.06 -7.01
CA ILE A 212 1.29 -14.61 -8.11
C ILE A 212 1.66 -13.18 -8.55
N ALA A 213 1.90 -12.27 -7.60
CA ALA A 213 2.32 -10.90 -7.92
C ALA A 213 3.71 -10.84 -8.56
N GLU A 214 4.68 -11.60 -8.05
CA GLU A 214 6.04 -11.69 -8.60
C GLU A 214 6.04 -12.28 -10.02
N PHE A 215 5.18 -13.26 -10.28
CA PHE A 215 4.97 -13.78 -11.63
C PHE A 215 4.47 -12.67 -12.56
N LEU A 216 3.44 -11.91 -12.16
CA LEU A 216 2.93 -10.81 -12.99
C LEU A 216 3.97 -9.70 -13.23
N GLU A 217 4.85 -9.43 -12.26
CA GLU A 217 5.86 -8.38 -12.37
C GLU A 217 7.04 -8.78 -13.27
N LYS A 218 7.57 -10.01 -13.11
CA LYS A 218 8.82 -10.44 -13.77
C LYS A 218 8.67 -11.78 -14.50
N GLY A 219 8.00 -12.75 -13.89
CA GLY A 219 7.87 -14.10 -14.44
C GLY A 219 7.16 -14.13 -15.80
N TYR A 220 6.14 -13.30 -15.98
CA TYR A 220 5.37 -13.19 -17.22
C TYR A 220 6.23 -12.71 -18.39
N LEU A 221 7.04 -11.67 -18.19
CA LEU A 221 7.89 -11.12 -19.25
C LEU A 221 8.92 -12.15 -19.74
N LEU A 222 9.52 -12.90 -18.81
CA LEU A 222 10.49 -13.95 -19.14
C LEU A 222 9.83 -15.10 -19.92
N ALA A 223 8.64 -15.52 -19.51
CA ALA A 223 7.90 -16.57 -20.20
C ALA A 223 7.42 -16.12 -21.59
N ALA A 224 6.92 -14.88 -21.71
CA ALA A 224 6.47 -14.31 -22.98
C ALA A 224 7.61 -14.11 -23.98
N GLN A 225 8.83 -13.78 -23.51
CA GLN A 225 10.03 -13.72 -24.36
C GLN A 225 10.36 -15.10 -24.93
N LYS A 226 10.37 -16.15 -24.10
CA LYS A 226 10.59 -17.52 -24.59
C LYS A 226 9.54 -17.96 -25.60
N ASP A 227 8.26 -17.69 -25.33
CA ASP A 227 7.18 -17.98 -26.29
C ASP A 227 7.34 -17.23 -27.63
N ALA A 228 7.92 -16.03 -27.61
CA ALA A 228 8.21 -15.29 -28.84
C ALA A 228 9.41 -15.90 -29.58
N GLU A 229 10.47 -16.28 -28.87
CA GLU A 229 11.66 -16.92 -29.43
C GLU A 229 11.33 -18.29 -30.05
N ASP A 230 10.54 -19.11 -29.36
CA ASP A 230 10.12 -20.43 -29.83
C ASP A 230 9.26 -20.33 -31.08
N ARG A 231 8.32 -19.38 -31.13
CA ARG A 231 7.53 -19.11 -32.34
C ARG A 231 8.41 -18.67 -33.50
N ALA A 232 9.34 -17.76 -33.27
CA ALA A 232 10.27 -17.31 -34.31
C ALA A 232 11.15 -18.47 -34.83
N ALA A 233 11.62 -19.35 -33.93
CA ALA A 233 12.37 -20.55 -34.29
C ALA A 233 11.53 -21.53 -35.12
N HIS A 234 10.28 -21.78 -34.72
CA HIS A 234 9.35 -22.63 -35.46
C HIS A 234 9.01 -22.07 -36.84
N GLU A 235 8.73 -20.77 -36.95
CA GLU A 235 8.47 -20.12 -38.23
C GLU A 235 9.68 -20.21 -39.16
N LYS A 236 10.89 -20.00 -38.63
CA LYS A 236 12.12 -20.15 -39.40
C LYS A 236 12.31 -21.59 -39.88
N ALA A 237 12.14 -22.56 -38.99
CA ALA A 237 12.25 -23.98 -39.35
C ALA A 237 11.21 -24.41 -40.40
N GLN A 238 9.97 -23.88 -40.32
CA GLN A 238 8.95 -24.14 -41.34
C GLN A 238 9.30 -23.53 -42.70
N LYS A 239 9.85 -22.32 -42.73
CA LYS A 239 10.33 -21.69 -43.97
C LYS A 239 11.47 -22.49 -44.60
N GLU A 240 12.46 -22.88 -43.81
CA GLU A 240 13.57 -23.71 -44.28
C GLU A 240 13.10 -25.08 -44.78
N ALA A 241 12.14 -25.70 -44.09
CA ALA A 241 11.53 -26.95 -44.54
C ALA A 241 10.74 -26.79 -45.84
N ALA A 242 10.00 -25.69 -46.01
CA ALA A 242 9.28 -25.38 -47.24
C ALA A 242 10.25 -25.14 -48.41
N GLU A 243 11.31 -24.37 -48.21
CA GLU A 243 12.34 -24.15 -49.23
C GLU A 243 13.07 -25.46 -49.62
N ALA A 244 13.35 -26.32 -48.65
CA ALA A 244 13.92 -27.64 -48.91
C ALA A 244 12.94 -28.52 -49.72
N ALA A 245 11.65 -28.49 -49.39
CA ALA A 245 10.62 -29.20 -50.12
C ALA A 245 10.48 -28.71 -51.57
N GLU A 246 10.55 -27.40 -51.81
CA GLU A 246 10.54 -26.83 -53.17
C GLU A 246 11.76 -27.28 -53.98
N LYS A 247 12.97 -27.24 -53.40
CA LYS A 247 14.18 -27.74 -54.06
C LYS A 247 14.05 -29.22 -54.43
N LEU A 248 13.49 -30.04 -53.54
CA LEU A 248 13.25 -31.46 -53.82
C LEU A 248 12.20 -31.65 -54.93
N ARG A 249 11.15 -30.83 -54.97
CA ARG A 249 10.15 -30.85 -56.06
C ARG A 249 10.77 -30.50 -57.41
N GLU A 250 11.59 -29.46 -57.46
CA GLU A 250 12.30 -29.08 -58.70
C GLU A 250 13.22 -30.20 -59.19
N LEU A 251 13.97 -30.84 -58.27
CA LEU A 251 14.83 -31.97 -58.61
C LEU A 251 14.03 -33.17 -59.11
N ALA A 252 12.91 -33.48 -58.46
CA ALA A 252 12.01 -34.55 -58.89
C ALA A 252 11.43 -34.26 -60.28
N GLN A 253 11.03 -33.02 -60.57
CA GLN A 253 10.53 -32.61 -61.87
C GLN A 253 11.61 -32.73 -62.96
N LYS A 254 12.83 -32.24 -62.68
CA LYS A 254 13.98 -32.39 -63.61
C LYS A 254 14.31 -33.86 -63.88
N ALA A 255 14.28 -34.70 -62.83
CA ALA A 255 14.51 -36.13 -62.96
C ALA A 255 13.40 -36.83 -63.77
N ALA A 256 12.13 -36.46 -63.57
CA ALA A 256 11.01 -36.97 -64.35
C ALA A 256 11.15 -36.61 -65.83
N THR A 257 11.45 -35.34 -66.15
CA THR A 257 11.70 -34.89 -67.52
C THR A 257 12.89 -35.63 -68.16
N ALA A 258 13.98 -35.83 -67.42
CA ALA A 258 15.14 -36.58 -67.91
C ALA A 258 14.82 -38.06 -68.15
N ALA A 259 14.02 -38.70 -67.29
CA ALA A 259 13.56 -40.06 -67.47
C ALA A 259 12.67 -40.19 -68.72
N GLU A 260 11.75 -39.24 -68.94
CA GLU A 260 10.90 -39.20 -70.12
C GLU A 260 11.71 -38.99 -71.42
N ALA A 261 12.76 -38.16 -71.38
CA ALA A 261 13.67 -38.01 -72.51
C ALA A 261 14.43 -39.31 -72.82
N ARG A 262 14.89 -40.03 -71.79
CA ARG A 262 15.55 -41.33 -71.95
C ARG A 262 14.63 -42.38 -72.55
N THR A 263 13.37 -42.46 -72.13
CA THR A 263 12.42 -43.43 -72.71
C THR A 263 12.17 -43.13 -74.19
N LYS A 264 12.02 -41.86 -74.58
CA LYS A 264 11.91 -41.45 -75.99
C LYS A 264 13.15 -41.83 -76.81
N LEU A 265 14.34 -41.63 -76.27
CA LEU A 265 15.59 -42.02 -76.94
C LEU A 265 15.70 -43.54 -77.12
N ILE A 266 15.35 -44.33 -76.09
CA ILE A 266 15.35 -45.80 -76.18
C ILE A 266 14.35 -46.28 -77.23
N ALA A 267 13.15 -45.68 -77.29
CA ALA A 267 12.15 -46.01 -78.31
C ALA A 267 12.67 -45.72 -79.73
N ALA A 268 13.21 -44.52 -79.96
CA ALA A 268 13.78 -44.14 -81.26
C ALA A 268 14.97 -45.03 -81.65
N HIS A 269 15.83 -45.41 -80.69
CA HIS A 269 16.92 -46.34 -80.95
C HIS A 269 16.41 -47.74 -81.30
N GLY A 270 15.39 -48.23 -80.62
CA GLY A 270 14.72 -49.50 -80.97
C GLY A 270 14.11 -49.49 -82.37
N ASP A 271 13.53 -48.37 -82.79
CA ASP A 271 13.02 -48.18 -84.15
C ASP A 271 14.15 -48.17 -85.19
N ALA A 272 15.26 -47.48 -84.91
CA ALA A 272 16.43 -47.45 -85.76
C ALA A 272 17.06 -48.85 -85.92
N VAL A 273 17.20 -49.62 -84.84
CA VAL A 273 17.71 -51.00 -84.89
C VAL A 273 16.78 -51.90 -85.70
N ARG A 274 15.45 -51.76 -85.56
CA ARG A 274 14.48 -52.48 -86.39
C ARG A 274 14.60 -52.11 -87.87
N ALA A 275 14.73 -50.83 -88.20
CA ALA A 275 14.92 -50.36 -89.57
C ALA A 275 16.21 -50.91 -90.18
N LEU A 276 17.32 -50.89 -89.42
CA LEU A 276 18.62 -51.44 -89.83
C LEU A 276 18.51 -52.94 -90.11
N LYS A 277 17.82 -53.70 -89.25
CA LYS A 277 17.57 -55.13 -89.46
C LYS A 277 16.80 -55.38 -90.76
N THR A 278 15.73 -54.62 -91.01
CA THR A 278 14.94 -54.72 -92.25
C THR A 278 15.79 -54.42 -93.49
N ALA A 279 16.60 -53.35 -93.44
CA ALA A 279 17.51 -53.00 -94.53
C ALA A 279 18.55 -54.11 -94.78
N SER A 280 19.17 -54.64 -93.73
CA SER A 280 20.13 -55.75 -93.83
C SER A 280 19.50 -57.02 -94.44
N ASN A 281 18.27 -57.34 -94.07
CA ASN A 281 17.53 -58.47 -94.64
C ASN A 281 17.22 -58.24 -96.12
N ALA A 282 16.79 -57.02 -96.49
CA ALA A 282 16.52 -56.65 -97.87
C ALA A 282 17.79 -56.72 -98.74
N MET A 283 18.93 -56.25 -98.23
CA MET A 283 20.24 -56.37 -98.91
C MET A 283 20.64 -57.84 -99.11
N SER A 284 20.44 -58.68 -98.10
CA SER A 284 20.73 -60.12 -98.18
C SER A 284 19.85 -60.82 -99.22
N ALA A 285 18.56 -60.49 -99.25
CA ALA A 285 17.63 -61.00 -100.26
C ALA A 285 17.99 -60.53 -101.67
N ALA A 286 18.31 -59.24 -101.84
CA ALA A 286 18.76 -58.69 -103.12
C ALA A 286 20.04 -59.39 -103.61
N ALA A 287 21.03 -59.61 -102.74
CA ALA A 287 22.25 -60.34 -103.09
C ALA A 287 22.01 -61.82 -103.44
N ALA A 288 20.99 -62.46 -102.87
CA ALA A 288 20.58 -63.80 -103.27
C ALA A 288 19.94 -63.79 -104.66
N GLN A 289 19.02 -62.85 -104.91
CA GLN A 289 18.37 -62.67 -106.22
C GLN A 289 19.38 -62.32 -107.31
N SER A 290 20.35 -61.44 -107.07
CA SER A 290 21.42 -61.14 -108.02
C SER A 290 22.22 -62.39 -108.38
N ARG A 291 22.61 -63.21 -107.39
CA ARG A 291 23.32 -64.47 -107.64
C ARG A 291 22.48 -65.48 -108.42
N GLU A 292 21.17 -65.51 -108.20
CA GLU A 292 20.26 -66.35 -108.96
C GLU A 292 20.12 -65.85 -110.41
N ALA A 293 19.96 -64.55 -110.62
CA ALA A 293 19.96 -63.93 -111.95
C ALA A 293 21.28 -64.18 -112.70
N ASP A 294 22.43 -64.06 -112.04
CA ASP A 294 23.73 -64.38 -112.61
C ASP A 294 23.83 -65.85 -113.03
N ARG A 295 23.31 -66.78 -112.22
CA ARG A 295 23.24 -68.21 -112.58
C ARG A 295 22.32 -68.44 -113.77
N MET A 296 21.15 -67.80 -113.82
CA MET A 296 20.23 -67.91 -114.96
C MET A 296 20.86 -67.36 -116.24
N LEU A 297 21.55 -66.20 -116.19
CA LEU A 297 22.28 -65.64 -117.32
C LEU A 297 23.45 -66.53 -117.76
N ALA A 298 24.19 -67.11 -116.82
CA ALA A 298 25.25 -68.06 -117.13
C ALA A 298 24.70 -69.34 -117.78
N ALA A 299 23.56 -69.84 -117.30
CA ALA A 299 22.86 -70.98 -117.89
C ALA A 299 22.31 -70.67 -119.29
N ASP A 300 21.73 -69.49 -119.53
CA ASP A 300 21.27 -69.06 -120.86
C ASP A 300 22.44 -68.93 -121.86
N LYS A 301 23.57 -68.34 -121.43
CA LYS A 301 24.79 -68.29 -122.25
C LYS A 301 25.35 -69.68 -122.55
N ALA A 302 25.30 -70.60 -121.60
CA ALA A 302 25.72 -71.99 -121.82
C ALA A 302 24.76 -72.75 -122.75
N GLY A 303 23.45 -72.54 -122.62
CA GLY A 303 22.42 -73.13 -123.49
C GLY A 303 22.50 -72.63 -124.94
N LYS A 304 22.72 -71.32 -125.16
CA LYS A 304 22.98 -70.76 -126.50
C LYS A 304 24.17 -71.41 -127.20
N ARG A 305 25.26 -71.68 -126.47
CA ARG A 305 26.44 -72.37 -127.02
C ARG A 305 26.18 -73.83 -127.41
N LEU A 306 25.18 -74.49 -126.82
CA LEU A 306 24.71 -75.82 -127.23
C LEU A 306 23.76 -75.77 -128.43
N SER A 307 23.04 -74.66 -128.63
CA SER A 307 22.16 -74.43 -129.80
C SER A 307 22.92 -74.05 -131.08
N ASP A 308 24.16 -73.58 -130.98
CA ASP A 308 25.02 -73.24 -132.13
C ASP A 308 25.68 -74.48 -132.81
N TYR A 309 25.27 -75.70 -132.43
CA TYR A 309 25.65 -76.95 -133.08
C TYR A 309 24.42 -77.67 -133.68
N ALA A 310 23.85 -77.13 -134.76
CA ALA A 310 23.22 -77.94 -135.81
C ALA A 310 23.00 -77.11 -137.12
N PRO A 311 23.47 -77.60 -138.28
CA PRO A 311 23.18 -77.07 -139.61
C PRO A 311 21.77 -77.43 -140.13
#